data_AF-A0A355BWU7-F1
#
_entry.id   AF-A0A355BWU7-F1
#
_cell.length_a   1.000
_cell.length_b   1.000
_cell.length_c   1.000
_cell.angle_alpha   90.00
_cell.angle_beta   90.00
_cell.angle_gamma   90.00
#
_symmetry.space_group_name_H-M   'P 1'
#
loop_
_entity.id
_entity.type
_entity.pdbx_description
1 polymer ?
#
loop_
_entity_poly.entity_id
_entity_poly.type
_entity_poly.pdbx_seq_one_letter_code
_entity_poly.pdbx_strand_id
1 'polypeptide(L)'
;MTAAARDIAATIRMLTELAVRESRALKRRSFKEIAEVAEKKRALADRLETASAPPRGALSDGARRDLARLVALLADNEARLASLRDSIARARVRLDAIVAAERSAGVYGAHGRGHFTPAPGAGRNA
;
A
#
# COMPACT_ATOMS: atom_id res chain seq x y z
N MET A 1 35.19 14.10 13.76
CA MET A 1 34.00 13.21 13.66
C MET A 1 34.30 11.86 14.28
N THR A 2 33.49 11.42 15.24
CA THR A 2 33.61 10.09 15.86
C THR A 2 33.19 8.98 14.87
N ALA A 3 33.64 7.74 15.11
CA ALA A 3 33.28 6.59 14.27
C ALA A 3 31.75 6.38 14.20
N ALA A 4 31.07 6.48 15.35
CA ALA A 4 29.61 6.40 15.43
C ALA A 4 28.88 7.45 14.58
N ALA A 5 29.37 8.70 14.53
CA ALA A 5 28.77 9.74 13.70
C ALA A 5 28.93 9.46 12.19
N ARG A 6 30.03 8.81 11.78
CA ARG A 6 30.23 8.35 10.39
C ARG A 6 29.29 7.21 10.04
N ASP A 7 29.09 6.25 10.95
CA ASP A 7 28.21 5.10 10.72
C ASP A 7 26.73 5.50 10.63
N ILE A 8 26.29 6.45 11.46
CA ILE A 8 24.94 7.02 11.38
C ILE A 8 24.74 7.74 10.04
N ALA A 9 25.70 8.58 9.63
CA ALA A 9 25.63 9.29 8.35
C ALA A 9 25.68 8.33 7.13
N ALA A 10 26.42 7.23 7.22
CA ALA A 10 26.41 6.19 6.19
C ALA A 10 25.04 5.49 6.12
N THR A 11 24.45 5.17 7.27
CA THR A 11 23.15 4.49 7.33
C THR A 11 22.01 5.37 6.81
N ILE A 12 22.01 6.67 7.13
CA ILE A 12 21.05 7.65 6.57
C ILE A 12 21.16 7.73 5.04
N ARG A 13 22.38 7.73 4.49
CA ARG A 13 22.58 7.73 3.04
C ARG A 13 22.03 6.46 2.39
N MET A 14 22.33 5.29 2.95
CA MET A 14 21.79 4.02 2.45
C MET A 14 20.26 3.97 2.52
N LEU A 15 19.65 4.46 3.60
CA LEU A 15 18.19 4.56 3.70
C LEU A 15 17.60 5.50 2.63
N THR A 16 18.28 6.61 2.34
CA THR A 16 17.88 7.55 1.28
C THR A 16 17.90 6.88 -0.09
N GLU A 17 18.96 6.13 -0.40
CA GLU A 17 19.05 5.38 -1.67
C GLU A 17 17.94 4.34 -1.79
N LEU A 18 17.65 3.60 -0.70
CA LEU A 18 16.57 2.64 -0.67
C LEU A 18 15.20 3.31 -0.82
N ALA A 19 14.96 4.45 -0.19
CA ALA A 19 13.72 5.21 -0.33
C ALA A 19 13.52 5.71 -1.77
N VAL A 20 14.59 6.18 -2.44
CA VAL A 20 14.54 6.56 -3.86
C VAL A 20 14.25 5.34 -4.74
N ARG A 21 14.87 4.20 -4.43
CA ARG A 21 14.64 2.94 -5.15
C ARG A 21 13.20 2.47 -4.99
N GLU A 22 12.63 2.54 -3.80
CA GLU A 22 11.23 2.26 -3.53
C GLU A 22 10.31 3.18 -4.34
N SER A 23 10.58 4.50 -4.39
CA SER A 23 9.78 5.42 -5.21
C SER A 23 9.79 5.02 -6.69
N ARG A 24 10.93 4.53 -7.21
CA ARG A 24 11.04 4.03 -8.59
C ARG A 24 10.27 2.72 -8.77
N ALA A 25 10.39 1.79 -7.83
CA ALA A 25 9.66 0.52 -7.86
C ALA A 25 8.13 0.73 -7.80
N LEU A 26 7.67 1.67 -6.97
CA LEU A 26 6.27 2.11 -6.90
C LEU A 26 5.78 2.68 -8.24
N LYS A 27 6.56 3.55 -8.87
CA LYS A 27 6.23 4.09 -10.20
C LYS A 27 6.14 3.00 -11.27
N ARG A 28 7.03 2.00 -11.21
CA ARG A 28 7.05 0.85 -12.12
C ARG A 28 6.07 -0.26 -11.74
N ARG A 29 5.37 -0.14 -10.60
CA ARG A 29 4.49 -1.16 -10.01
C ARG A 29 5.19 -2.52 -9.81
N SER A 30 6.48 -2.50 -9.51
CA SER A 30 7.26 -3.71 -9.24
C SER A 30 7.12 -4.12 -7.78
N PHE A 31 6.06 -4.88 -7.45
CA PHE A 31 5.77 -5.28 -6.06
C PHE A 31 6.84 -6.18 -5.45
N LYS A 32 7.51 -7.02 -6.26
CA LYS A 32 8.65 -7.82 -5.82
C LYS A 32 9.80 -6.93 -5.32
N GLU A 33 10.14 -5.90 -6.09
CA GLU A 33 11.22 -4.98 -5.72
C GLU A 33 10.85 -4.13 -4.51
N ILE A 34 9.58 -3.73 -4.36
CA ILE A 34 9.08 -3.04 -3.16
C ILE A 34 9.30 -3.91 -1.91
N ALA A 35 8.97 -5.21 -1.97
CA ALA A 35 9.17 -6.13 -0.85
C ALA A 35 10.67 -6.30 -0.51
N GLU A 36 11.54 -6.49 -1.50
CA GLU A 36 12.98 -6.60 -1.27
C GLU A 36 13.60 -5.32 -0.66
N VAL A 37 13.10 -4.15 -1.07
CA VAL A 37 13.56 -2.87 -0.52
C VAL A 37 13.04 -2.65 0.91
N ALA A 38 11.80 -3.08 1.20
CA ALA A 38 11.23 -2.99 2.55
C ALA A 38 12.06 -3.78 3.58
N GLU A 39 12.45 -5.02 3.27
CA GLU A 39 13.29 -5.84 4.15
C GLU A 39 14.64 -5.19 4.44
N LYS A 40 15.28 -4.62 3.41
CA LYS A 40 16.57 -3.93 3.56
C LYS A 40 16.46 -2.66 4.39
N LYS A 41 15.38 -1.88 4.21
CA LYS A 41 15.12 -0.69 5.04
C LYS A 41 14.91 -1.04 6.50
N ARG A 42 14.17 -2.13 6.77
CA ARG A 42 13.94 -2.62 8.14
C ARG A 42 15.24 -2.98 8.83
N ALA A 43 16.09 -3.79 8.20
CA ALA A 43 17.40 -4.15 8.75
C ALA A 43 18.30 -2.93 9.02
N LEU A 44 18.25 -1.88 8.19
CA LEU A 44 18.99 -0.64 8.43
C LEU A 44 18.38 0.23 9.53
N ALA A 45 17.05 0.24 9.66
CA ALA A 45 16.35 0.92 10.76
C ALA A 45 16.67 0.27 12.11
N ASP A 46 16.61 -1.07 12.19
CA ASP A 46 16.95 -1.83 13.40
C ASP A 46 18.42 -1.59 13.81
N ARG A 47 19.33 -1.50 12.83
CA ARG A 47 20.74 -1.12 13.07
C ARG A 47 20.88 0.30 13.56
N LEU A 48 20.12 1.25 13.02
CA LEU A 48 20.10 2.62 13.53
C LEU A 48 19.57 2.67 14.95
N GLU A 49 18.49 1.96 15.26
CA GLU A 49 17.91 1.92 16.61
C GLU A 49 18.90 1.34 17.63
N THR A 50 19.59 0.26 17.25
CA THR A 50 20.62 -0.38 18.08
C THR A 50 21.86 0.50 18.26
N ALA A 51 22.27 1.22 17.21
CA ALA A 51 23.41 2.14 17.25
C ALA A 51 23.07 3.51 17.87
N SER A 52 21.78 3.85 17.93
CA SER A 52 21.29 5.17 18.30
C SER A 52 21.10 5.29 19.80
N ALA A 53 22.23 5.50 20.49
CA ALA A 53 22.30 6.49 21.56
C ALA A 53 23.40 7.52 21.26
N PRO A 54 23.19 8.52 20.37
CA PRO A 54 24.13 9.61 20.21
C PRO A 54 23.69 10.81 21.08
N PRO A 55 24.64 11.47 21.77
CA PRO A 55 24.35 12.63 22.61
C PRO A 55 23.73 13.78 21.79
N ARG A 56 22.76 14.48 22.41
CA ARG A 56 22.14 15.69 21.85
C ARG A 56 23.22 16.63 21.29
N GLY A 57 23.13 16.97 19.99
CA GLY A 57 24.03 17.93 19.34
C GLY A 57 25.03 17.37 18.32
N ALA A 58 25.06 16.05 18.08
CA ALA A 58 26.05 15.42 17.18
C ALA A 58 25.81 15.58 15.65
N LEU A 59 24.70 16.20 15.22
CA LEU A 59 24.34 16.34 13.80
C LEU A 59 24.56 17.78 13.32
N SER A 60 25.34 17.91 12.24
CA SER A 60 25.50 19.17 11.50
C SER A 60 24.20 19.60 10.81
N ASP A 61 24.09 20.89 10.47
CA ASP A 61 22.91 21.42 9.77
C ASP A 61 22.69 20.82 8.38
N GLY A 62 23.75 20.34 7.72
CA GLY A 62 23.64 19.55 6.49
C GLY A 62 22.97 18.20 6.75
N ALA A 63 23.45 17.47 7.75
CA ALA A 63 22.91 16.16 8.11
C ALA A 63 21.44 16.23 8.59
N ARG A 64 21.05 17.29 9.31
CA ARG A 64 19.64 17.52 9.69
C ARG A 64 18.74 17.75 8.48
N ARG A 65 19.21 18.52 7.49
CA ARG A 65 18.47 18.74 6.23
C ARG A 65 18.32 17.44 5.44
N ASP A 66 19.37 16.64 5.36
CA ASP A 66 19.31 15.33 4.69
C ASP A 66 18.35 14.36 5.39
N LEU A 67 18.37 14.34 6.73
CA LEU A 67 17.41 13.56 7.52
C LEU A 67 15.96 14.02 7.27
N ALA A 68 15.70 15.32 7.28
CA ALA A 68 14.36 15.86 6.99
C ALA A 68 13.89 15.48 5.58
N ARG A 69 14.79 15.51 4.60
CA ARG A 69 14.50 15.08 3.23
C ARG A 69 14.20 13.59 3.14
N LEU A 70 14.94 12.76 3.87
CA LEU A 70 14.66 11.32 3.97
C LEU A 70 13.27 11.06 4.56
N VAL A 71 12.91 11.76 5.65
CA VAL A 71 11.59 11.64 6.28
C VAL A 71 10.47 12.01 5.30
N ALA A 72 10.61 13.13 4.59
CA ALA A 72 9.63 13.54 3.58
C ALA A 72 9.48 12.50 2.46
N LEU A 73 10.59 11.94 1.98
CA LEU A 73 10.58 10.92 0.93
C LEU A 73 9.89 9.61 1.39
N LEU A 74 10.10 9.21 2.64
CA LEU A 74 9.42 8.05 3.23
C LEU A 74 7.91 8.30 3.35
N ALA A 75 7.49 9.49 3.81
CA ALA A 75 6.08 9.86 3.89
C ALA A 75 5.39 9.84 2.50
N ASP A 76 6.07 10.33 1.46
CA ASP A 76 5.55 10.26 0.09
C ASP A 76 5.37 8.81 -0.41
N ASN A 77 6.32 7.92 -0.09
CA ASN A 77 6.22 6.51 -0.45
C ASN A 77 5.09 5.81 0.32
N GLU A 78 4.92 6.14 1.59
CA GLU A 78 3.83 5.64 2.44
C GLU A 78 2.46 6.06 1.87
N ALA A 79 2.29 7.33 1.50
CA ALA A 79 1.06 7.82 0.89
C ALA A 79 0.73 7.10 -0.43
N ARG A 80 1.74 6.81 -1.26
CA ARG A 80 1.56 6.02 -2.50
C ARG A 80 1.11 4.60 -2.22
N LEU A 81 1.72 3.94 -1.23
CA LEU A 81 1.34 2.58 -0.81
C LEU A 81 -0.09 2.54 -0.26
N ALA A 82 -0.48 3.53 0.55
CA ALA A 82 -1.84 3.66 1.04
C ALA A 82 -2.85 3.81 -0.11
N SER A 83 -2.57 4.68 -1.08
CA SER A 83 -3.41 4.84 -2.27
C SER A 83 -3.57 3.55 -3.08
N LEU A 84 -2.49 2.78 -3.25
CA LEU A 84 -2.52 1.47 -3.92
C LEU A 84 -3.39 0.47 -3.14
N ARG A 85 -3.24 0.41 -1.81
CA ARG A 85 -4.06 -0.44 -0.93
C ARG A 85 -5.54 -0.13 -1.06
N ASP A 86 -5.91 1.15 -1.06
CA ASP A 86 -7.30 1.58 -1.21
C ASP A 86 -7.87 1.20 -2.59
N SER A 87 -7.06 1.34 -3.64
CA SER A 87 -7.46 0.93 -4.99
C SER A 87 -7.74 -0.57 -5.07
N ILE A 88 -6.89 -1.40 -4.45
CA ILE A 88 -7.08 -2.85 -4.40
C ILE A 88 -8.33 -3.21 -3.58
N ALA A 89 -8.55 -2.55 -2.45
CA ALA A 89 -9.73 -2.77 -1.62
C ALA A 89 -11.02 -2.48 -2.40
N ARG A 90 -11.07 -1.36 -3.15
CA ARG A 90 -12.21 -1.05 -4.03
C ARG A 90 -12.40 -2.08 -5.14
N ALA A 91 -11.32 -2.50 -5.78
CA ALA A 91 -11.39 -3.53 -6.83
C ALA A 91 -11.96 -4.85 -6.28
N ARG A 92 -11.53 -5.26 -5.09
CA ARG A 92 -12.06 -6.45 -4.41
C ARG A 92 -13.56 -6.34 -4.15
N VAL A 93 -14.02 -5.24 -3.54
CA VAL A 93 -15.45 -5.01 -3.30
C VAL A 93 -16.26 -5.10 -4.59
N ARG A 94 -15.73 -4.53 -5.68
CA ARG A 94 -16.40 -4.59 -6.99
C ARG A 94 -16.47 -6.00 -7.54
N LEU A 95 -15.40 -6.78 -7.44
CA LEU A 95 -15.37 -8.18 -7.86
C LEU A 95 -16.33 -9.04 -7.04
N ASP A 96 -16.39 -8.84 -5.72
CA ASP A 96 -17.33 -9.54 -4.84
C ASP A 96 -18.79 -9.25 -5.23
N ALA A 97 -19.10 -7.99 -5.57
CA ALA A 97 -20.42 -7.61 -6.07
C ALA A 97 -20.78 -8.26 -7.41
N ILE A 98 -19.82 -8.40 -8.33
CA ILE A 98 -20.02 -9.10 -9.61
C ILE A 98 -20.30 -10.58 -9.36
N VAL A 99 -19.51 -11.24 -8.51
CA VAL A 99 -19.70 -12.66 -8.16
C VAL A 99 -21.07 -12.88 -7.49
N ALA A 100 -21.52 -11.97 -6.63
CA ALA A 100 -22.83 -12.04 -6.01
C ALA A 100 -23.98 -11.85 -7.03
N ALA A 101 -23.82 -10.95 -7.99
CA ALA A 101 -24.78 -10.73 -9.07
C ALA A 101 -24.90 -11.96 -9.98
N GLU A 102 -23.76 -12.56 -10.37
CA GLU A 102 -23.74 -13.80 -11.17
C GLU A 102 -24.41 -14.97 -10.44
N ARG A 103 -24.17 -15.14 -9.14
CA ARG A 103 -24.87 -16.17 -8.34
C ARG A 103 -26.37 -15.92 -8.32
N SER A 104 -26.79 -14.67 -8.12
CA SER A 104 -28.21 -14.32 -8.12
C SER A 104 -28.85 -14.57 -9.49
N ALA A 105 -28.20 -14.16 -10.58
CA ALA A 105 -28.66 -14.39 -11.95
C ALA A 105 -28.69 -15.89 -12.30
N GLY A 106 -27.74 -16.69 -11.84
CA GLY A 106 -27.76 -18.15 -11.99
C GLY A 106 -28.91 -18.82 -11.22
N VAL A 107 -29.21 -18.33 -10.01
CA VAL A 107 -30.35 -18.80 -9.20
C VAL A 107 -31.69 -18.40 -9.85
N TYR A 108 -31.84 -17.16 -10.33
CA TYR A 108 -33.05 -16.72 -11.03
C TYR A 108 -33.17 -17.25 -12.46
N GLY A 109 -32.05 -17.53 -13.14
CA GLY A 109 -32.01 -18.14 -14.47
C GLY A 109 -32.37 -19.63 -14.44
N ALA A 110 -32.04 -20.33 -13.34
CA ALA A 110 -32.48 -21.71 -13.11
C ALA A 110 -33.97 -21.81 -12.74
N HIS A 111 -34.54 -20.79 -12.11
CA HIS A 111 -35.96 -20.76 -11.71
C HIS A 111 -36.87 -19.92 -12.64
N GLY A 112 -36.32 -19.33 -13.71
CA GLY A 112 -36.99 -18.34 -14.56
C GLY A 112 -37.78 -18.88 -15.76
N ARG A 113 -37.92 -20.20 -15.93
CA ARG A 113 -38.89 -20.78 -16.89
C ARG A 113 -40.15 -21.29 -16.18
N GLY A 114 -40.78 -20.40 -15.41
CA GLY A 114 -42.19 -20.51 -15.04
C GLY A 114 -42.96 -19.46 -15.81
N HIS A 115 -43.72 -19.88 -16.82
CA HIS A 115 -44.62 -19.05 -17.59
C HIS A 115 -45.48 -18.15 -16.68
N PHE A 116 -45.28 -16.83 -16.74
CA PHE A 116 -46.37 -15.90 -16.43
C PHE A 116 -47.25 -15.79 -17.67
N THR A 117 -48.08 -16.82 -17.90
CA THR A 117 -49.28 -16.67 -18.71
C THR A 117 -50.35 -16.11 -17.78
N PRO A 118 -50.79 -14.85 -17.91
CA PRO A 118 -51.99 -14.42 -17.23
C PRO A 118 -53.16 -15.25 -17.78
N ALA A 119 -53.82 -16.01 -16.90
CA ALA A 119 -54.99 -16.80 -17.30
C ALA A 119 -56.07 -15.84 -17.84
N PRO A 120 -56.62 -16.08 -19.05
CA PRO A 120 -57.74 -15.31 -19.55
C PRO A 120 -58.98 -15.72 -18.77
N GLY A 121 -59.40 -14.91 -17.78
CA GLY A 121 -60.67 -15.14 -17.10
C GLY A 121 -60.78 -14.85 -15.61
N ALA A 122 -59.85 -14.13 -14.97
CA ALA A 122 -60.08 -13.64 -13.60
C ALA A 122 -60.97 -12.38 -13.63
N GLY A 123 -62.28 -12.60 -13.83
CA GLY A 123 -63.30 -11.57 -13.76
C GLY A 123 -63.63 -11.13 -12.32
N ARG A 124 -64.00 -9.85 -12.22
CA ARG A 124 -64.99 -9.19 -11.33
C ARG A 124 -65.14 -9.69 -9.88
N ASN A 125 -64.93 -8.80 -8.92
CA ASN A 125 -65.99 -8.27 -8.02
C ASN A 125 -65.42 -7.22 -7.03
N ALA A 126 -66.28 -6.23 -6.72
CA ALA A 126 -66.14 -5.07 -5.81
C ALA A 126 -65.67 -3.76 -6.46
#